data_AF-A0A2D4FPE9-F1
#
_entry.id   AF-A0A2D4FPE9-F1
#
_cell.length_a   1.000
_cell.length_b   1.000
_cell.length_c   1.000
_cell.angle_alpha   90.00
_cell.angle_beta   90.00
_cell.angle_gamma   90.00
#
_symmetry.space_group_name_H-M   'P 1'
#
loop_
_entity.id
_entity.type
_entity.pdbx_description
1 polymer ?
#
loop_
_entity_poly.entity_id
_entity_poly.type
_entity_poly.pdbx_seq_one_letter_code
_entity_poly.pdbx_strand_id
1 'polypeptide(L)'
;YHMNHYRYPREMALWIWILSILSYSCISYALRLKKLDIYQSKTELSHLAVNHDTGTVYLGAVNALHQLTKDLKPSIDEVITGPHLDNKKCTPPIEESQCSDKQMTDNYNKLLLVDTQEKRIVVCGSLFRGICSIRELENISNRTYYETGSGEKSFVASNDENVATVGLITSLKKGRMIFVGKGNGANDNGVIISTRQLFNGDGREIFELYADPAAIKSAYPYSSSQQFLYIFEDNKFVYFIFNQNERQATINRTLIGRLCKEDE
;
A
#
# COMPACT_ATOMS: atom_id res chain seq x y z
N TYR A 1 -59.85 -32.29 53.62
CA TYR A 1 -59.55 -31.20 52.66
C TYR A 1 -59.25 -29.93 53.43
N HIS A 2 -57.97 -29.63 53.67
CA HIS A 2 -57.54 -28.29 54.08
C HIS A 2 -56.35 -27.91 53.20
N MET A 3 -56.61 -27.06 52.21
CA MET A 3 -55.58 -26.35 51.46
C MET A 3 -55.01 -25.26 52.39
N ASN A 4 -53.71 -25.28 52.64
CA ASN A 4 -53.01 -24.13 53.20
C ASN A 4 -52.06 -23.56 52.16
N HIS A 5 -52.33 -22.31 51.81
CA HIS A 5 -51.57 -21.47 50.89
C HIS A 5 -50.10 -21.38 51.30
N TYR A 6 -49.20 -21.79 50.40
CA TYR A 6 -47.79 -21.40 50.46
C TYR A 6 -47.69 -19.88 50.24
N ARG A 7 -47.52 -19.11 51.32
CA ARG A 7 -47.07 -17.71 51.26
C ARG A 7 -45.60 -17.71 50.85
N TYR A 8 -45.34 -17.49 49.57
CA TYR A 8 -44.00 -17.14 49.11
C TYR A 8 -43.57 -15.83 49.81
N PRO A 9 -42.40 -15.78 50.47
CA PRO A 9 -41.93 -14.54 51.10
C PRO A 9 -41.65 -13.50 50.00
N ARG A 10 -42.34 -12.35 50.09
CA ARG A 10 -42.19 -11.21 49.17
C ARG A 10 -40.73 -10.77 48.97
N GLU A 11 -39.87 -11.02 49.95
CA GLU A 11 -38.44 -10.74 49.89
C GLU A 11 -37.73 -11.57 48.81
N MET A 12 -38.02 -12.88 48.69
CA MET A 12 -37.40 -13.74 47.68
C MET A 12 -37.76 -13.30 46.26
N ALA A 13 -38.97 -12.78 46.05
CA ALA A 13 -39.38 -12.24 44.76
C ALA A 13 -38.52 -11.01 44.38
N LEU A 14 -38.23 -10.13 45.34
CA LEU A 14 -37.48 -8.90 45.11
C LEU A 14 -36.03 -9.19 44.66
N TRP A 15 -35.38 -10.17 45.28
CA TRP A 15 -34.03 -10.61 44.90
C TRP A 15 -33.98 -11.21 43.49
N ILE A 16 -35.01 -11.98 43.10
CA ILE A 16 -35.11 -12.54 41.75
C ILE A 16 -35.25 -11.42 40.71
N TRP A 17 -36.07 -10.40 40.97
CA TRP A 17 -36.20 -9.24 40.07
C TRP A 17 -34.89 -8.45 39.96
N ILE A 18 -34.18 -8.22 41.08
CA ILE A 18 -32.88 -7.53 41.07
C ILE A 18 -31.84 -8.30 40.26
N LEU A 19 -31.74 -9.62 40.47
CA LEU A 19 -30.82 -10.48 39.72
C LEU A 19 -31.16 -10.54 38.23
N SER A 20 -32.45 -10.55 37.89
CA SER A 20 -32.92 -10.53 36.50
C SER A 20 -32.57 -9.20 35.80
N ILE A 21 -32.73 -8.08 36.50
CA ILE A 21 -32.37 -6.74 36.01
C ILE A 21 -30.85 -6.62 35.85
N LEU A 22 -30.07 -7.12 36.82
CA LEU A 22 -28.62 -7.17 36.75
C LEU A 22 -28.13 -8.05 35.60
N SER A 23 -28.74 -9.23 35.39
CA SER A 23 -28.39 -10.09 34.26
C SER A 23 -28.76 -9.46 32.93
N TYR A 24 -29.91 -8.80 32.83
CA TYR A 24 -30.34 -8.09 31.61
C TYR A 24 -29.45 -6.88 31.31
N SER A 25 -29.04 -6.14 32.35
CA SER A 25 -28.04 -5.09 32.24
C SER A 25 -26.69 -5.66 31.77
N CYS A 26 -26.20 -6.73 32.39
CA CYS A 26 -24.91 -7.33 32.02
C CYS A 26 -24.93 -7.88 30.58
N ILE A 27 -26.03 -8.51 30.17
CA ILE A 27 -26.27 -9.00 28.81
C ILE A 27 -26.36 -7.84 27.81
N SER A 28 -27.04 -6.73 28.13
CA SER A 28 -27.11 -5.55 27.25
C SER A 28 -25.77 -4.79 27.15
N TYR A 29 -24.95 -4.79 28.21
CA TYR A 29 -23.57 -4.29 28.15
C TYR A 29 -22.65 -5.24 27.36
N ALA A 30 -22.84 -6.56 27.44
CA ALA A 30 -22.08 -7.54 26.66
C ALA A 30 -22.51 -7.60 25.19
N LEU A 31 -23.80 -7.35 24.90
CA LEU A 31 -24.40 -7.23 23.57
C LEU A 31 -24.31 -5.80 23.00
N ARG A 32 -23.58 -4.89 23.65
CA ARG A 32 -23.16 -3.64 23.02
C ARG A 32 -22.26 -4.06 21.85
N LEU A 33 -22.87 -4.24 20.68
CA LEU A 33 -22.19 -4.42 19.41
C LEU A 33 -21.03 -3.44 19.42
N LYS A 34 -19.79 -3.97 19.39
CA LYS A 34 -18.63 -3.12 19.15
C LYS A 34 -18.96 -2.35 17.88
N LYS A 35 -19.22 -1.04 18.04
CA LYS A 35 -19.47 -0.17 16.90
C LYS A 35 -18.23 -0.30 16.04
N LEU A 36 -18.38 -0.83 14.83
CA LEU A 36 -17.28 -0.86 13.87
C LEU A 36 -16.91 0.60 13.62
N ASP A 37 -15.65 0.93 13.90
CA ASP A 37 -15.08 2.19 13.42
C ASP A 37 -14.98 2.08 11.90
N ILE A 38 -15.44 3.13 11.21
CA ILE A 38 -15.50 3.19 9.76
C ILE A 38 -14.91 4.53 9.36
N TYR A 39 -13.97 4.49 8.42
CA TYR A 39 -13.48 5.67 7.72
C TYR A 39 -13.99 5.66 6.28
N GLN A 40 -14.44 6.83 5.80
CA GLN A 40 -14.88 7.01 4.44
C GLN A 40 -14.01 8.08 3.76
N SER A 41 -13.28 7.67 2.73
CA SER A 41 -12.55 8.58 1.85
C SER A 41 -13.51 9.25 0.85
N LYS A 42 -13.15 10.46 0.40
CA LYS A 42 -13.84 11.17 -0.69
C LYS A 42 -13.61 10.49 -2.05
N THR A 43 -12.46 9.86 -2.22
CA THR A 43 -12.02 9.20 -3.44
C THR A 43 -11.75 7.72 -3.19
N GLU A 44 -11.64 6.93 -4.27
CA GLU A 44 -11.40 5.49 -4.19
C GLU A 44 -10.10 5.19 -3.43
N LEU A 45 -10.19 4.26 -2.47
CA LEU A 45 -9.06 3.74 -1.71
C LEU A 45 -8.39 2.61 -2.51
N SER A 46 -7.05 2.61 -2.60
CA SER A 46 -6.30 1.58 -3.33
C SER A 46 -5.40 0.72 -2.43
N HIS A 47 -4.67 1.32 -1.48
CA HIS A 47 -3.76 0.58 -0.60
C HIS A 47 -3.94 0.95 0.87
N LEU A 48 -3.65 -0.02 1.74
CA LEU A 48 -3.65 0.13 3.19
C LEU A 48 -2.33 -0.41 3.73
N ALA A 49 -1.69 0.35 4.60
CA ALA A 49 -0.53 -0.07 5.36
C ALA A 49 -0.73 0.24 6.84
N VAL A 50 -0.21 -0.60 7.73
CA VAL A 50 -0.32 -0.42 9.18
C VAL A 50 1.06 -0.38 9.78
N ASN A 51 1.34 0.62 10.60
CA ASN A 51 2.46 0.55 11.53
C ASN A 51 2.03 -0.31 12.72
N HIS A 52 2.50 -1.56 12.77
CA HIS A 52 2.12 -2.51 13.82
C HIS A 52 2.61 -2.13 15.22
N ASP A 53 3.65 -1.28 15.34
CA ASP A 53 4.17 -0.84 16.63
C ASP A 53 3.23 0.17 17.32
N THR A 54 2.55 1.01 16.52
CA THR A 54 1.70 2.11 17.01
C THR A 54 0.21 1.88 16.76
N GLY A 55 -0.14 1.00 15.82
CA GLY A 55 -1.49 0.81 15.31
C GLY A 55 -1.94 1.91 14.34
N THR A 56 -1.06 2.84 13.95
CA THR A 56 -1.38 3.88 12.94
C THR A 56 -1.66 3.23 11.59
N VAL A 57 -2.75 3.65 10.95
CA VAL A 57 -3.19 3.16 9.65
C VAL A 57 -2.94 4.24 8.60
N TYR A 58 -2.30 3.86 7.50
CA TYR A 58 -2.05 4.72 6.35
C TYR A 58 -2.86 4.20 5.17
N LEU A 59 -3.57 5.10 4.49
CA LEU A 59 -4.38 4.76 3.33
C LEU A 59 -3.90 5.55 2.12
N GLY A 60 -3.73 4.84 1.01
CA GLY A 60 -3.55 5.42 -0.31
C GLY A 60 -4.89 5.52 -1.02
N ALA A 61 -5.18 6.68 -1.59
CA ALA A 61 -6.39 6.93 -2.37
C ALA A 61 -6.04 7.59 -3.70
N VAL A 62 -7.04 7.75 -4.58
CA VAL A 62 -6.89 8.59 -5.77
C VAL A 62 -6.74 10.04 -5.33
N ASN A 63 -5.66 10.69 -5.75
CA ASN A 63 -5.29 12.07 -5.45
C ASN A 63 -5.05 12.40 -3.97
N ALA A 64 -5.05 11.42 -3.06
CA ALA A 64 -4.89 11.66 -1.64
C ALA A 64 -4.16 10.54 -0.88
N LEU A 65 -3.57 10.90 0.26
CA LEU A 65 -3.16 9.97 1.31
C LEU A 65 -3.83 10.36 2.62
N HIS A 66 -4.10 9.35 3.45
CA HIS A 66 -4.68 9.53 4.78
C HIS A 66 -3.82 8.83 5.82
N GLN A 67 -3.70 9.45 7.00
CA GLN A 67 -3.12 8.84 8.19
C GLN A 67 -4.16 8.88 9.31
N LEU A 68 -4.46 7.69 9.82
CA LEU A 68 -5.50 7.45 10.80
C LEU A 68 -4.89 6.80 12.05
N THR A 69 -5.52 7.05 13.18
CA THR A 69 -5.29 6.30 14.41
C THR A 69 -5.79 4.85 14.26
N LYS A 70 -5.44 4.00 15.24
CA LYS A 70 -5.92 2.60 15.33
C LYS A 70 -7.45 2.47 15.35
N ASP A 71 -8.15 3.51 15.77
CA ASP A 71 -9.62 3.59 15.82
C ASP A 71 -10.21 4.24 14.55
N LEU A 72 -9.42 4.26 13.46
CA LEU A 72 -9.75 4.80 12.13
C LEU A 72 -10.18 6.28 12.11
N LYS A 73 -9.75 7.07 13.10
CA LYS A 73 -9.94 8.52 13.12
C LYS A 73 -8.76 9.24 12.47
N PRO A 74 -8.98 10.25 11.61
CA PRO A 74 -7.90 11.06 11.05
C PRO A 74 -7.00 11.63 12.15
N SER A 75 -5.69 11.44 12.01
CA SER A 75 -4.70 12.05 12.93
C SER A 75 -4.08 13.32 12.37
N ILE A 76 -4.19 13.56 11.06
CA ILE A 76 -3.76 14.76 10.33
C ILE A 76 -4.77 15.06 9.22
N ASP A 77 -4.61 16.20 8.56
CA ASP A 77 -5.34 16.54 7.34
C ASP A 77 -4.96 15.63 6.16
N GLU A 78 -5.87 15.51 5.17
CA GLU A 78 -5.60 14.73 3.96
C GLU A 78 -4.40 15.32 3.18
N VAL A 79 -3.51 14.45 2.72
CA VAL A 79 -2.36 14.86 1.92
C VAL A 79 -2.75 14.77 0.45
N ILE A 80 -2.83 15.91 -0.22
CA ILE A 80 -3.14 15.97 -1.65
C ILE A 80 -1.93 15.49 -2.48
N THR A 81 -2.17 14.53 -3.37
CA THR A 81 -1.17 13.96 -4.28
C THR A 81 -1.49 14.18 -5.76
N GLY A 82 -2.64 14.78 -6.07
CA GLY A 82 -3.07 15.12 -7.41
C GLY A 82 -4.45 15.78 -7.41
N PRO A 83 -5.07 15.99 -8.58
CA PRO A 83 -4.50 15.72 -9.91
C PRO A 83 -3.38 16.72 -10.26
N HIS A 84 -2.53 16.38 -11.23
CA HIS A 84 -1.50 17.29 -11.77
C HIS A 84 -1.46 17.22 -13.30
N LEU A 85 -0.84 18.22 -13.93
CA LEU A 85 -0.58 18.19 -15.38
C LEU A 85 0.42 17.06 -15.70
N ASP A 86 -0.05 16.06 -16.42
CA ASP A 86 0.75 14.92 -16.86
C ASP A 86 0.12 14.29 -18.12
N ASN A 87 0.88 13.42 -18.78
CA ASN A 87 0.39 12.50 -19.77
C ASN A 87 1.26 11.24 -19.70
N LYS A 88 0.65 10.05 -19.78
CA LYS A 88 1.36 8.77 -19.67
C LYS A 88 2.52 8.61 -20.67
N LYS A 89 2.52 9.37 -21.78
CA LYS A 89 3.57 9.38 -22.82
C LYS A 89 4.69 10.39 -22.56
N CYS A 90 4.53 11.28 -21.59
CA CYS A 90 5.52 12.32 -21.29
C CYS A 90 6.55 11.82 -20.29
N THR A 91 7.76 12.37 -20.40
CA THR A 91 8.85 12.08 -19.47
C THR A 91 8.95 13.27 -18.51
N PRO A 92 8.88 13.05 -17.19
CA PRO A 92 9.10 14.10 -16.21
C PRO A 92 10.52 14.70 -16.33
N PRO A 93 10.73 15.99 -16.01
CA PRO A 93 9.73 16.96 -15.54
C PRO A 93 8.74 17.39 -16.63
N ILE A 94 7.48 17.61 -16.26
CA ILE A 94 6.42 17.94 -17.23
C ILE A 94 6.48 19.42 -17.62
N GLU A 95 7.23 19.71 -18.68
CA GLU A 95 7.37 21.04 -19.27
C GLU A 95 6.49 21.21 -20.52
N GLU A 96 6.01 22.44 -20.78
CA GLU A 96 5.21 22.79 -21.98
C GLU A 96 5.92 22.42 -23.29
N SER A 97 7.23 22.65 -23.35
CA SER A 97 8.07 22.41 -24.53
C SER A 97 8.25 20.93 -24.84
N GLN A 98 8.12 20.06 -23.84
CA GLN A 98 8.39 18.62 -23.94
C GLN A 98 7.11 17.77 -23.95
N CYS A 99 5.99 18.32 -23.43
CA CYS A 99 4.73 17.61 -23.27
C CYS A 99 3.54 18.51 -23.66
N SER A 100 3.27 18.62 -24.96
CA SER A 100 2.15 19.40 -25.50
C SER A 100 0.79 18.82 -25.10
N ASP A 101 0.71 17.50 -24.93
CA ASP A 101 -0.54 16.77 -24.70
C ASP A 101 -0.82 16.54 -23.21
N LYS A 102 -0.17 17.31 -22.31
CA LYS A 102 -0.42 17.24 -20.86
C LYS A 102 -1.83 17.68 -20.54
N GLN A 103 -2.44 17.00 -19.58
CA GLN A 103 -3.75 17.35 -19.05
C GLN A 103 -3.79 17.08 -17.55
N MET A 104 -4.78 17.63 -16.87
CA MET A 104 -5.02 17.27 -15.47
C MET A 104 -5.32 15.78 -15.40
N THR A 105 -4.40 15.05 -14.78
CA THR A 105 -4.42 13.59 -14.66
C THR A 105 -4.45 13.22 -13.18
N ASP A 106 -5.27 12.24 -12.84
CA ASP A 106 -5.39 11.74 -11.48
C ASP A 106 -4.17 10.91 -11.07
N ASN A 107 -3.80 11.02 -9.80
CA ASN A 107 -2.75 10.23 -9.17
C ASN A 107 -3.34 9.05 -8.41
N TYR A 108 -3.20 7.86 -8.97
CA TYR A 108 -3.58 6.63 -8.30
C TYR A 108 -2.42 6.19 -7.42
N ASN A 109 -2.65 5.96 -6.12
CA ASN A 109 -1.62 5.35 -5.29
C ASN A 109 -1.35 3.92 -5.77
N LYS A 110 -0.09 3.65 -6.16
CA LYS A 110 0.38 2.38 -6.74
C LYS A 110 1.16 1.53 -5.75
N LEU A 111 1.72 2.15 -4.71
CA LEU A 111 2.48 1.45 -3.67
C LEU A 111 2.47 2.28 -2.39
N LEU A 112 2.34 1.62 -1.24
CA LEU A 112 2.34 2.23 0.08
C LEU A 112 3.00 1.28 1.08
N LEU A 113 4.23 1.57 1.50
CA LEU A 113 5.05 0.67 2.33
C LEU A 113 5.61 1.40 3.55
N VAL A 114 5.34 0.86 4.73
CA VAL A 114 5.85 1.35 6.01
C VAL A 114 7.25 0.78 6.24
N ASP A 115 8.21 1.64 6.56
CA ASP A 115 9.57 1.27 6.98
C ASP A 115 9.79 1.76 8.41
N THR A 116 9.39 0.94 9.39
CA THR A 116 9.48 1.28 10.82
C THR A 116 10.92 1.47 11.28
N GLN A 117 11.86 0.72 10.70
CA GLN A 117 13.29 0.80 11.02
C GLN A 117 13.86 2.21 10.78
N GLU A 118 13.52 2.82 9.64
CA GLU A 118 13.97 4.16 9.26
C GLU A 118 12.92 5.25 9.52
N LYS A 119 11.85 4.93 10.26
CA LYS A 119 10.74 5.84 10.61
C LYS A 119 10.18 6.63 9.43
N ARG A 120 9.99 5.94 8.30
CA ARG A 120 9.50 6.55 7.05
C ARG A 120 8.45 5.69 6.36
N ILE A 121 7.76 6.28 5.40
CA ILE A 121 6.83 5.58 4.50
C ILE A 121 7.21 5.88 3.05
N VAL A 122 7.23 4.83 2.23
CA VAL A 122 7.45 4.92 0.78
C VAL A 122 6.10 4.95 0.09
N VAL A 123 5.88 5.95 -0.77
CA VAL A 123 4.63 6.17 -1.49
C VAL A 123 4.91 6.34 -2.96
N CYS A 124 4.32 5.50 -3.82
CA CYS A 124 4.43 5.63 -5.27
C CYS A 124 3.07 5.94 -5.90
N GLY A 125 3.06 6.87 -6.85
CA GLY A 125 1.87 7.27 -7.60
C GLY A 125 1.87 6.72 -9.03
N SER A 126 0.78 6.93 -9.77
CA SER A 126 0.72 6.67 -11.22
C SER A 126 1.24 7.85 -12.04
N LEU A 127 1.20 9.05 -11.48
CA LEU A 127 1.72 10.23 -12.14
C LEU A 127 3.22 10.12 -12.40
N PHE A 128 3.68 10.87 -13.40
CA PHE A 128 5.07 11.11 -13.68
C PHE A 128 5.86 9.81 -13.85
N ARG A 129 5.37 8.90 -14.71
CA ARG A 129 6.01 7.60 -14.98
C ARG A 129 6.19 6.70 -13.75
N GLY A 130 5.35 6.87 -12.72
CA GLY A 130 5.35 5.97 -11.56
C GLY A 130 6.42 6.30 -10.52
N ILE A 131 6.76 7.58 -10.35
CA ILE A 131 7.76 8.03 -9.37
C ILE A 131 7.26 7.82 -7.93
N CYS A 132 8.20 7.54 -7.03
CA CYS A 132 7.96 7.41 -5.60
C CYS A 132 8.45 8.63 -4.80
N SER A 133 7.92 8.74 -3.60
CA SER A 133 8.35 9.69 -2.57
C SER A 133 8.64 8.95 -1.27
N ILE A 134 9.46 9.56 -0.43
CA ILE A 134 9.64 9.18 0.98
C ILE A 134 9.02 10.29 1.83
N ARG A 135 8.26 9.88 2.84
CA ARG A 135 7.62 10.76 3.82
C ARG A 135 7.95 10.28 5.24
N GLU A 136 7.87 11.18 6.20
CA GLU A 136 8.01 10.82 7.61
C GLU A 136 6.86 9.92 8.06
N LEU A 137 7.15 8.92 8.89
CA LEU A 137 6.13 7.98 9.37
C LEU A 137 5.21 8.61 10.42
N GLU A 138 5.71 9.55 11.22
CA GLU A 138 4.94 10.24 12.27
C GLU A 138 3.93 11.23 11.68
N ASN A 139 4.29 11.92 10.60
CA ASN A 139 3.43 12.86 9.89
C ASN A 139 3.67 12.76 8.39
N ILE A 140 2.80 12.03 7.68
CA ILE A 140 2.96 11.79 6.23
C ILE A 140 2.79 13.04 5.38
N SER A 141 2.33 14.17 5.94
CA SER A 141 2.35 15.46 5.23
C SER A 141 3.77 15.91 4.94
N ASN A 142 4.75 15.52 5.76
CA ASN A 142 6.14 15.87 5.55
C ASN A 142 6.81 14.92 4.55
N ARG A 143 7.11 15.45 3.35
CA ARG A 143 7.78 14.73 2.27
C ARG A 143 9.28 15.04 2.28
N THR A 144 10.09 14.03 2.58
CA THR A 144 11.54 14.16 2.75
C THR A 144 12.32 13.86 1.48
N TYR A 145 11.74 13.11 0.53
CA TYR A 145 12.34 12.87 -0.78
C TYR A 145 11.28 12.79 -1.87
N TYR A 146 11.52 13.48 -2.97
CA TYR A 146 10.74 13.40 -4.21
C TYR A 146 11.54 14.05 -5.34
N GLU A 147 11.85 13.29 -6.38
CA GLU A 147 12.66 13.76 -7.50
C GLU A 147 12.01 13.33 -8.82
N THR A 148 11.91 14.27 -9.77
CA THR A 148 11.30 14.07 -11.10
C THR A 148 12.29 14.22 -12.25
N GLY A 149 13.48 14.76 -11.99
CA GLY A 149 14.52 15.00 -12.98
C GLY A 149 15.51 13.87 -13.20
N SER A 150 15.52 12.82 -12.37
CA SER A 150 16.49 11.71 -12.48
C SER A 150 16.21 10.72 -13.62
N GLY A 151 15.23 11.02 -14.50
CA GLY A 151 14.88 10.21 -15.66
C GLY A 151 14.41 8.80 -15.30
N GLU A 152 14.65 7.84 -16.19
CA GLU A 152 14.13 6.46 -16.07
C GLU A 152 14.54 5.74 -14.78
N LYS A 153 15.65 6.16 -14.15
CA LYS A 153 16.13 5.61 -12.89
C LYS A 153 15.10 5.75 -11.76
N SER A 154 14.30 6.82 -11.80
CA SER A 154 13.28 7.13 -10.79
C SER A 154 11.91 6.47 -11.05
N PHE A 155 11.73 5.78 -12.18
CA PHE A 155 10.42 5.23 -12.59
C PHE A 155 10.19 3.86 -11.94
N VAL A 156 9.57 3.85 -10.77
CA VAL A 156 9.46 2.66 -9.90
C VAL A 156 8.17 1.88 -10.15
N ALA A 157 7.02 2.52 -10.04
CA ALA A 157 5.71 1.92 -10.20
C ALA A 157 5.24 1.98 -11.67
N SER A 158 4.10 1.35 -11.97
CA SER A 158 3.45 1.53 -13.27
C SER A 158 2.67 2.85 -13.30
N ASN A 159 2.74 3.56 -14.43
CA ASN A 159 1.96 4.77 -14.67
C ASN A 159 0.55 4.51 -15.21
N ASP A 160 0.13 3.25 -15.26
CA ASP A 160 -1.22 2.83 -15.61
C ASP A 160 -2.01 2.48 -14.35
N GLU A 161 -3.14 3.14 -14.13
CA GLU A 161 -4.06 2.93 -13.01
C GLU A 161 -4.46 1.46 -12.83
N ASN A 162 -4.60 0.70 -13.93
CA ASN A 162 -5.07 -0.69 -13.93
C ASN A 162 -3.94 -1.73 -13.78
N VAL A 163 -2.68 -1.29 -13.75
CA VAL A 163 -1.53 -2.20 -13.66
C VAL A 163 -1.00 -2.26 -12.23
N ALA A 164 -1.10 -3.43 -11.60
CA ALA A 164 -0.67 -3.59 -10.22
C ALA A 164 0.85 -3.40 -10.03
N THR A 165 1.22 -2.88 -8.87
CA THR A 165 2.60 -2.78 -8.38
C THR A 165 2.63 -3.32 -6.95
N VAL A 166 3.58 -4.18 -6.65
CA VAL A 166 3.84 -4.72 -5.31
C VAL A 166 5.26 -4.39 -4.91
N GLY A 167 5.52 -4.28 -3.61
CA GLY A 167 6.88 -4.05 -3.13
C GLY A 167 7.12 -4.52 -1.71
N LEU A 168 8.38 -4.73 -1.40
CA LEU A 168 8.86 -5.23 -0.12
C LEU A 168 10.13 -4.44 0.25
N ILE A 169 10.13 -3.85 1.44
CA ILE A 169 11.32 -3.19 2.00
C ILE A 169 12.07 -4.18 2.88
N THR A 170 13.36 -4.35 2.66
CA THR A 170 14.22 -5.22 3.47
C THR A 170 15.63 -4.65 3.56
N SER A 171 16.44 -5.20 4.47
CA SER A 171 17.84 -4.79 4.65
C SER A 171 18.76 -5.81 4.00
N LEU A 172 19.63 -5.33 3.11
CA LEU A 172 20.74 -6.08 2.54
C LEU A 172 22.06 -5.62 3.17
N LYS A 173 23.16 -6.31 2.86
CA LYS A 173 24.51 -5.93 3.35
C LYS A 173 24.88 -4.46 3.08
N LYS A 174 24.51 -3.93 1.92
CA LYS A 174 24.84 -2.53 1.53
C LYS A 174 23.86 -1.49 2.10
N GLY A 175 22.69 -1.90 2.57
CA GLY A 175 21.73 -0.98 3.19
C GLY A 175 20.26 -1.37 2.98
N ARG A 176 19.37 -0.41 3.24
CA ARG A 176 17.92 -0.57 3.13
C ARG A 176 17.49 -0.53 1.67
N MET A 177 16.81 -1.55 1.19
CA MET A 177 16.40 -1.71 -0.20
C MET A 177 14.90 -1.88 -0.33
N ILE A 178 14.39 -1.66 -1.54
CA ILE A 178 13.04 -2.01 -1.96
C ILE A 178 13.10 -2.96 -3.15
N PHE A 179 12.46 -4.11 -3.01
CA PHE A 179 12.14 -5.01 -4.11
C PHE A 179 10.77 -4.61 -4.67
N VAL A 180 10.67 -4.45 -5.98
CA VAL A 180 9.45 -3.99 -6.64
C VAL A 180 9.10 -4.94 -7.77
N GLY A 181 7.87 -5.45 -7.76
CA GLY A 181 7.27 -6.17 -8.87
C GLY A 181 6.17 -5.31 -9.48
N LYS A 182 6.22 -5.01 -10.77
CA LYS A 182 5.16 -4.27 -11.46
C LYS A 182 4.81 -4.91 -12.78
N GLY A 183 3.52 -4.84 -13.14
CA GLY A 183 3.12 -5.20 -14.49
C GLY A 183 3.70 -4.24 -15.53
N ASN A 184 3.69 -4.66 -16.79
CA ASN A 184 4.09 -3.80 -17.90
C ASN A 184 2.85 -3.16 -18.55
N GLY A 185 2.61 -1.87 -18.27
CA GLY A 185 1.65 -1.05 -18.99
C GLY A 185 2.15 -0.64 -20.38
N ALA A 186 1.26 -0.06 -21.19
CA ALA A 186 1.57 0.32 -22.57
C ALA A 186 2.70 1.36 -22.68
N ASN A 187 2.90 2.18 -21.65
CA ASN A 187 3.90 3.25 -21.59
C ASN A 187 4.96 2.98 -20.50
N ASP A 188 5.08 1.74 -20.01
CA ASP A 188 6.15 1.36 -19.09
C ASP A 188 7.46 1.01 -19.82
N ASN A 189 8.56 0.98 -19.08
CA ASN A 189 9.91 0.72 -19.60
C ASN A 189 10.27 -0.78 -19.74
N GLY A 190 9.29 -1.68 -19.59
CA GLY A 190 9.50 -3.12 -19.67
C GLY A 190 10.10 -3.77 -18.42
N VAL A 191 10.53 -3.01 -17.41
CA VAL A 191 11.05 -3.57 -16.15
C VAL A 191 9.89 -4.07 -15.31
N ILE A 192 9.88 -5.38 -15.02
CA ILE A 192 8.80 -6.05 -14.28
C ILE A 192 9.20 -6.42 -12.85
N ILE A 193 10.49 -6.65 -12.59
CA ILE A 193 11.03 -6.84 -11.24
C ILE A 193 12.29 -5.97 -11.12
N SER A 194 12.44 -5.26 -10.02
CA SER A 194 13.65 -4.48 -9.73
C SER A 194 14.00 -4.44 -8.25
N THR A 195 15.30 -4.40 -7.95
CA THR A 195 15.83 -4.10 -6.62
C THR A 195 16.43 -2.70 -6.65
N ARG A 196 15.95 -1.83 -5.76
CA ARG A 196 16.32 -0.41 -5.71
C ARG A 196 16.77 0.00 -4.32
N GLN A 197 17.68 0.95 -4.25
CA GLN A 197 18.17 1.45 -2.97
C GLN A 197 17.23 2.51 -2.38
N LEU A 198 17.13 2.53 -1.05
CA LEU A 198 16.39 3.56 -0.32
C LEU A 198 17.32 4.52 0.44
N PHE A 199 18.57 4.64 -0.01
CA PHE A 199 19.58 5.53 0.55
C PHE A 199 20.45 6.06 -0.58
N ASN A 200 21.19 7.14 -0.32
CA ASN A 200 22.24 7.61 -1.21
C ASN A 200 23.53 6.84 -0.91
N GLY A 201 24.11 6.19 -1.90
CA GLY A 201 25.30 5.36 -1.74
C GLY A 201 25.85 4.91 -3.09
N ASP A 202 27.15 4.59 -3.13
CA ASP A 202 27.83 4.07 -4.33
C ASP A 202 27.64 4.92 -5.62
N GLY A 203 27.51 6.25 -5.46
CA GLY A 203 27.29 7.18 -6.57
C GLY A 203 25.88 7.10 -7.18
N ARG A 204 24.95 6.41 -6.54
CA ARG A 204 23.57 6.21 -6.96
C ARG A 204 22.62 6.97 -6.04
N GLU A 205 21.47 7.38 -6.57
CA GLU A 205 20.42 8.10 -5.84
C GLU A 205 19.34 7.15 -5.27
N ILE A 206 18.52 7.65 -4.34
CA ILE A 206 17.34 6.93 -3.85
C ILE A 206 16.44 6.49 -5.03
N PHE A 207 15.90 5.27 -4.95
CA PHE A 207 15.11 4.57 -5.97
C PHE A 207 15.84 4.16 -7.26
N GLU A 208 17.12 4.50 -7.41
CA GLU A 208 17.94 3.92 -8.46
C GLU A 208 18.12 2.41 -8.22
N LEU A 209 18.35 1.66 -9.31
CA LEU A 209 18.67 0.23 -9.22
C LEU A 209 19.88 0.03 -8.30
N TYR A 210 19.85 -1.04 -7.52
CA TYR A 210 20.95 -1.39 -6.62
C TYR A 210 22.23 -1.80 -7.37
N ALA A 211 22.05 -2.56 -8.45
CA ALA A 211 23.11 -2.97 -9.37
C ALA A 211 22.55 -2.97 -10.81
N ASP A 212 23.41 -2.94 -11.82
CA ASP A 212 22.98 -2.93 -13.23
C ASP A 212 22.16 -4.17 -13.64
N PRO A 213 22.46 -5.40 -13.17
CA PRO A 213 21.62 -6.57 -13.43
C PRO A 213 20.42 -6.70 -12.48
N ALA A 214 20.22 -5.76 -11.54
CA ALA A 214 19.16 -5.84 -10.53
C ALA A 214 17.75 -5.50 -11.07
N ALA A 215 17.56 -5.62 -12.39
CA ALA A 215 16.29 -5.42 -13.06
C ALA A 215 16.01 -6.57 -14.03
N ILE A 216 14.85 -7.21 -13.88
CA ILE A 216 14.33 -8.20 -14.82
C ILE A 216 13.31 -7.49 -15.71
N LYS A 217 13.57 -7.54 -17.02
CA LYS A 217 12.64 -7.04 -18.04
C LYS A 217 11.76 -8.16 -18.56
N SER A 218 10.54 -7.81 -18.96
CA SER A 218 9.65 -8.72 -19.68
C SER A 218 10.28 -9.14 -21.00
N ALA A 219 10.31 -10.44 -21.28
CA ALA A 219 10.81 -10.97 -22.56
C ALA A 219 9.94 -10.49 -23.75
N TYR A 220 8.67 -10.22 -23.49
CA TYR A 220 7.68 -9.85 -24.49
C TYR A 220 6.84 -8.66 -23.99
N PRO A 221 7.40 -7.44 -23.93
CA PRO A 221 6.75 -6.31 -23.28
C PRO A 221 5.44 -5.86 -23.96
N TYR A 222 5.28 -6.14 -25.26
CA TYR A 222 4.09 -5.74 -26.03
C TYR A 222 3.06 -6.87 -26.21
N SER A 223 3.47 -8.13 -26.07
CA SER A 223 2.63 -9.32 -26.30
C SER A 223 2.41 -10.18 -25.05
N SER A 224 3.01 -9.82 -23.91
CA SER A 224 2.72 -10.41 -22.61
C SER A 224 2.38 -9.34 -21.58
N SER A 225 1.50 -9.68 -20.64
CA SER A 225 1.22 -8.83 -19.47
C SER A 225 1.43 -9.62 -18.19
N GLN A 226 2.10 -8.98 -17.24
CA GLN A 226 2.30 -9.50 -15.89
C GLN A 226 1.36 -8.74 -14.94
N GLN A 227 0.65 -9.45 -14.07
CA GLN A 227 -0.12 -8.86 -12.98
C GLN A 227 0.40 -9.40 -11.66
N PHE A 228 1.17 -8.56 -10.95
CA PHE A 228 1.70 -8.90 -9.65
C PHE A 228 0.60 -8.83 -8.60
N LEU A 229 0.50 -9.89 -7.81
CA LEU A 229 -0.53 -10.08 -6.78
C LEU A 229 0.05 -9.89 -5.39
N TYR A 230 1.24 -10.44 -5.15
CA TYR A 230 1.84 -10.45 -3.83
C TYR A 230 3.35 -10.57 -3.87
N ILE A 231 4.00 -10.07 -2.82
CA ILE A 231 5.43 -10.19 -2.59
C ILE A 231 5.66 -10.49 -1.11
N PHE A 232 6.57 -11.41 -0.82
CA PHE A 232 6.94 -11.73 0.54
C PHE A 232 8.39 -12.18 0.62
N GLU A 233 8.95 -12.09 1.83
CA GLU A 233 10.29 -12.53 2.16
C GLU A 233 10.23 -13.84 2.92
N ASP A 234 11.12 -14.78 2.58
CA ASP A 234 11.41 -15.94 3.43
C ASP A 234 12.93 -16.19 3.46
N ASN A 235 13.50 -16.07 4.66
CA ASN A 235 14.92 -16.25 4.97
C ASN A 235 15.88 -15.42 4.08
N LYS A 236 16.45 -16.03 3.03
CA LYS A 236 17.43 -15.41 2.12
C LYS A 236 16.83 -15.00 0.78
N PHE A 237 15.52 -15.18 0.60
CA PHE A 237 14.85 -15.02 -0.68
C PHE A 237 13.68 -14.06 -0.60
N VAL A 238 13.41 -13.43 -1.73
CA VAL A 238 12.18 -12.66 -1.98
C VAL A 238 11.37 -13.40 -3.04
N TYR A 239 10.08 -13.55 -2.79
CA TYR A 239 9.16 -14.27 -3.64
C TYR A 239 8.11 -13.32 -4.22
N PHE A 240 7.84 -13.47 -5.51
CA PHE A 240 6.83 -12.69 -6.24
C PHE A 240 5.78 -13.65 -6.77
N ILE A 241 4.50 -13.38 -6.47
CA ILE A 241 3.37 -14.12 -7.03
C ILE A 241 2.72 -13.22 -8.09
N PHE A 242 2.63 -13.71 -9.33
CA PHE A 242 2.05 -12.94 -10.42
C PHE A 242 1.39 -13.84 -11.46
N ASN A 243 0.38 -13.29 -12.13
CA ASN A 243 -0.19 -13.90 -13.32
C ASN A 243 0.56 -13.41 -14.56
N GLN A 244 0.91 -14.33 -15.45
CA GLN A 244 1.46 -14.01 -16.77
C GLN A 244 0.45 -14.43 -17.84
N ASN A 245 0.07 -13.47 -18.68
CA ASN A 245 -0.78 -13.71 -19.84
C ASN A 245 0.04 -13.47 -21.10
N GLU A 246 0.17 -14.50 -21.94
CA GLU A 246 0.78 -14.39 -23.25
C GLU A 246 -0.30 -14.27 -24.32
N ARG A 247 -0.40 -13.08 -24.95
CA ARG A 247 -1.47 -12.77 -25.91
C ARG A 247 -1.48 -13.74 -27.11
N GLN A 248 -0.31 -14.23 -27.52
CA GLN A 248 -0.19 -15.16 -28.65
C GLN A 248 -0.59 -16.59 -28.31
N ALA A 249 -0.46 -17.00 -27.06
CA ALA A 249 -0.73 -18.38 -26.64
C ALA A 249 -2.11 -18.55 -25.98
N THR A 250 -2.79 -17.47 -25.58
CA THR A 250 -4.01 -17.52 -24.73
C THR A 250 -3.81 -18.33 -23.44
N ILE A 251 -2.56 -18.39 -22.98
CA ILE A 251 -2.17 -19.11 -21.76
C ILE A 251 -2.08 -18.09 -20.64
N ASN A 252 -2.91 -18.27 -19.62
CA ASN A 252 -2.82 -17.55 -18.35
C ASN A 252 -2.22 -18.51 -17.32
N ARG A 253 -1.09 -18.13 -16.73
CA ARG A 253 -0.42 -18.93 -15.69
C ARG A 253 -0.17 -18.07 -14.46
N THR A 254 -0.45 -18.63 -13.29
CA THR A 254 0.04 -18.07 -12.03
C THR A 254 1.43 -18.64 -11.77
N LEU A 255 2.40 -17.77 -11.56
CA LEU A 255 3.80 -18.11 -11.37
C LEU A 255 4.28 -17.59 -10.01
N ILE A 256 5.29 -18.27 -9.47
CA ILE A 256 6.05 -17.82 -8.30
C ILE A 256 7.49 -17.59 -8.76
N GLY A 257 7.92 -16.32 -8.79
CA GLY A 257 9.30 -15.94 -9.01
C GLY A 257 10.05 -15.90 -7.68
N ARG A 258 11.33 -16.30 -7.67
CA ARG A 258 12.19 -16.26 -6.48
C ARG A 258 13.49 -15.56 -6.83
N LEU A 259 13.90 -14.61 -6.00
CA LEU A 259 15.19 -13.93 -6.08
C LEU A 259 15.98 -14.11 -4.78
N CYS A 260 17.29 -14.28 -4.90
CA CYS A 260 18.18 -14.16 -3.75
C CYS A 260 18.22 -12.69 -3.30
N LYS A 261 18.19 -12.45 -1.98
CA LYS A 261 18.32 -11.09 -1.44
C LYS A 261 19.66 -10.46 -1.79
N GLU A 262 20.73 -11.26 -1.77
CA GLU A 262 22.12 -10.84 -1.99
C GLU A 262 22.62 -11.28 -3.37
N ASP A 263 21.75 -11.31 -4.39
CA ASP A 263 22.15 -11.50 -5.79
C ASP A 263 22.73 -10.17 -6.30
N GLU A 264 24.03 -10.12 -6.58
CA GLU A 264 24.72 -8.95 -7.16
C GLU A 264 24.72 -8.96 -8.69
#